data_AF-A0A1N6KYC4-F1
#
_entry.id   AF-A0A1N6KYC4-F1
#
_cell.length_a   1.000
_cell.length_b   1.000
_cell.length_c   1.000
_cell.angle_alpha   90.00
_cell.angle_beta   90.00
_cell.angle_gamma   90.00
#
_symmetry.space_group_name_H-M   'P 1'
#
loop_
_entity.id
_entity.type
_entity.pdbx_description
1 polymer ?
#
loop_
_entity_poly.entity_id
_entity_poly.type
_entity_poly.pdbx_seq_one_letter_code
_entity_poly.pdbx_strand_id
1 'polypeptide(L)'
;MTLIEMLIVLALAMAGETVWAIQQVEIGRSQIFAAQGQLMETLNTGVQRYLNRQATALTQSTPVVSGIADPLNPTVDELIAGKYIQLPRVNPPYWGGQYLVTITKSPAGCVAPNCALQGQLYTSLPVATVGKADVVGAAQIAAGSSGAIGFSAIANSGTITSYSAGWSEPNPLGNTPAALLGLSNVSSNDSVYYRLDGLYPITAPFAGGGQDIDNVNNVNAAGTVNAAAVVTTGNVTVGGNVNVTGSVNAASATLANANALTIGGNAAYYGDGNGAAIRSASGNVYIQTLNGSGPANIAEVQNVTASGTLQAGAIATPGTVCSPNGIAATNADGSGQWLSCLFGEWVPMGGHQIRMAYYSVADGSVVPAPVCPAGGIALMEVDPQTLSVDDTAKVNLGPNIGTGPWTVRITDGSGTSIPGTAVASTYCAY
;
A
#
# COMPACT_ATOMS: atom_id res chain seq x y z
N MET A 1 -68.89 -65.96 -28.61
CA MET A 1 -68.30 -65.76 -27.27
C MET A 1 -69.01 -66.73 -26.33
N THR A 2 -68.29 -67.72 -25.83
CA THR A 2 -68.84 -68.78 -24.97
C THR A 2 -68.84 -68.33 -23.50
N LEU A 3 -69.70 -68.92 -22.66
CA LEU A 3 -69.81 -68.60 -21.23
C LEU A 3 -68.46 -68.67 -20.48
N ILE A 4 -67.57 -69.55 -20.94
CA ILE A 4 -66.21 -69.74 -20.42
C ILE A 4 -65.30 -68.53 -20.70
N GLU A 5 -65.39 -67.91 -21.87
CA GLU A 5 -64.56 -66.74 -22.24
C GLU A 5 -64.97 -65.51 -21.42
N MET A 6 -66.27 -65.34 -21.14
CA MET A 6 -66.77 -64.24 -20.32
C MET A 6 -66.34 -64.37 -18.84
N LEU A 7 -66.28 -65.58 -18.30
CA LEU A 7 -65.81 -65.83 -16.93
C LEU A 7 -64.31 -65.56 -16.76
N ILE A 8 -63.49 -65.91 -17.76
CA ILE A 8 -62.05 -65.65 -17.74
C ILE A 8 -61.76 -64.16 -17.82
N VAL A 9 -62.47 -63.42 -18.68
CA VAL A 9 -62.30 -61.95 -18.81
C VAL A 9 -62.70 -61.21 -17.52
N LEU A 10 -63.78 -61.62 -16.85
CA LEU A 10 -64.19 -61.04 -15.56
C LEU A 10 -63.18 -61.34 -14.44
N ALA A 11 -62.64 -62.56 -14.38
CA ALA A 11 -61.63 -62.92 -13.39
C ALA A 11 -60.32 -62.13 -13.59
N LEU A 12 -59.88 -61.96 -14.85
CA LEU A 12 -58.68 -61.19 -15.17
C LEU A 12 -58.88 -59.68 -14.96
N ALA A 13 -60.07 -59.14 -15.22
CA ALA A 13 -60.39 -57.74 -14.94
C ALA A 13 -60.39 -57.44 -13.43
N MET A 14 -60.98 -58.31 -12.60
CA MET A 14 -60.94 -58.17 -11.14
C MET A 14 -59.52 -58.32 -10.58
N ALA A 15 -58.72 -59.23 -11.12
CA ALA A 15 -57.31 -59.37 -10.76
C ALA A 15 -56.49 -58.13 -11.19
N GLY A 16 -56.76 -57.56 -12.36
CA GLY A 16 -56.10 -56.35 -12.85
C GLY A 16 -56.39 -55.11 -11.98
N GLU A 17 -57.65 -54.88 -11.64
CA GLU A 17 -58.08 -53.74 -10.80
C GLU A 17 -57.56 -53.87 -9.35
N THR A 18 -57.54 -55.08 -8.80
CA THR A 18 -56.97 -55.32 -7.45
C THR A 18 -55.46 -55.12 -7.42
N VAL A 19 -54.72 -55.54 -8.45
CA VAL A 19 -53.28 -55.30 -8.56
C VAL A 19 -52.98 -53.80 -8.72
N TRP A 20 -53.74 -53.07 -9.53
CA TRP A 20 -53.61 -51.62 -9.65
C TRP A 20 -53.89 -50.90 -8.33
N ALA A 21 -54.96 -51.27 -7.61
CA ALA A 21 -55.28 -50.69 -6.31
C ALA A 21 -54.18 -50.98 -5.25
N ILE A 22 -53.64 -52.21 -5.24
CA ILE A 22 -52.51 -52.59 -4.35
C ILE A 22 -51.26 -51.77 -4.70
N GLN A 23 -50.94 -51.61 -5.98
CA GLN A 23 -49.79 -50.81 -6.43
C GLN A 23 -49.92 -49.33 -6.04
N GLN A 24 -51.11 -48.73 -6.17
CA GLN A 24 -51.34 -47.35 -5.76
C GLN A 24 -51.18 -47.15 -4.25
N VAL A 25 -51.61 -48.13 -3.44
CA VAL A 25 -51.41 -48.11 -1.98
C VAL A 25 -49.92 -48.25 -1.62
N GLU A 26 -49.18 -49.13 -2.30
CA GLU A 26 -47.74 -49.31 -2.06
C GLU A 26 -46.91 -48.09 -2.49
N ILE A 27 -47.22 -47.48 -3.64
CA ILE A 27 -46.57 -46.25 -4.11
C ILE A 27 -46.86 -45.10 -3.13
N GLY A 28 -48.12 -44.93 -2.72
CA GLY A 28 -48.50 -43.89 -1.76
C GLY A 28 -47.80 -44.05 -0.41
N ARG A 29 -47.73 -45.28 0.11
CA ARG A 29 -47.01 -45.59 1.35
C ARG A 29 -45.50 -45.32 1.22
N SER A 30 -44.88 -45.71 0.12
CA SER A 30 -43.47 -45.45 -0.14
C SER A 30 -43.15 -43.95 -0.21
N GLN A 31 -44.03 -43.12 -0.79
CA GLN A 31 -43.85 -41.67 -0.85
C GLN A 31 -43.97 -41.02 0.54
N ILE A 32 -44.93 -41.45 1.36
CA ILE A 32 -45.09 -40.95 2.73
C ILE A 32 -43.86 -41.30 3.58
N PHE A 33 -43.37 -42.53 3.46
CA PHE A 33 -42.16 -42.97 4.16
C PHE A 33 -40.90 -42.26 3.68
N ALA A 34 -40.77 -42.00 2.38
CA ALA A 34 -39.67 -41.19 1.85
C ALA A 34 -39.68 -39.76 2.40
N ALA A 35 -40.85 -39.10 2.39
CA ALA A 35 -41.03 -37.76 2.95
C ALA A 35 -40.72 -37.72 4.46
N GLN A 36 -41.09 -38.78 5.17
CA GLN A 36 -40.78 -38.96 6.58
C GLN A 36 -39.28 -39.13 6.84
N GLY A 37 -38.56 -39.81 5.95
CA GLY A 37 -37.10 -39.91 5.97
C GLY A 37 -36.42 -38.55 5.79
N GLN A 38 -36.87 -37.77 4.81
CA GLN A 38 -36.40 -36.39 4.58
C GLN A 38 -36.69 -35.45 5.75
N LEU A 39 -37.84 -35.61 6.40
CA LEU A 39 -38.16 -34.87 7.62
C LEU A 39 -37.17 -35.23 8.74
N MET A 40 -36.96 -36.52 9.02
CA MET A 40 -36.00 -36.95 10.05
C MET A 40 -34.57 -36.48 9.76
N GLU A 41 -34.16 -36.45 8.50
CA GLU A 41 -32.86 -35.90 8.10
C GLU A 41 -32.77 -34.39 8.37
N THR A 42 -33.84 -33.64 8.10
CA THR A 42 -33.92 -32.20 8.41
C THR A 42 -33.83 -31.97 9.92
N LEU A 43 -34.50 -32.79 10.72
CA LEU A 43 -34.42 -32.74 12.18
C LEU A 43 -33.01 -33.09 12.67
N ASN A 44 -32.38 -34.14 12.13
CA ASN A 44 -31.02 -34.56 12.51
C ASN A 44 -30.00 -33.47 12.15
N THR A 45 -30.15 -32.81 11.00
CA THR A 45 -29.35 -31.62 10.63
C THR A 45 -29.54 -30.47 11.63
N GLY A 46 -30.74 -30.29 12.15
CA GLY A 46 -31.01 -29.34 13.23
C GLY A 46 -30.28 -29.70 14.54
N VAL A 47 -30.24 -30.99 14.89
CA VAL A 47 -29.45 -31.49 16.03
C VAL A 47 -27.96 -31.22 15.81
N GLN A 48 -27.41 -31.50 14.63
CA GLN A 48 -26.03 -31.17 14.28
C GLN A 48 -25.72 -29.68 14.45
N ARG A 49 -26.63 -28.79 14.03
CA ARG A 49 -26.49 -27.34 14.22
C ARG A 49 -26.50 -26.94 15.68
N TYR A 50 -27.33 -27.58 16.50
CA TYR A 50 -27.36 -27.38 17.94
C TYR A 50 -26.03 -27.76 18.58
N LEU A 51 -25.52 -28.95 18.27
CA LEU A 51 -24.21 -29.41 18.77
C LEU A 51 -23.08 -28.45 18.38
N ASN A 52 -23.01 -28.05 17.10
CA ASN A 52 -21.96 -27.14 16.62
C ASN A 52 -21.99 -25.79 17.32
N ARG A 53 -23.17 -25.21 17.53
CA ARG A 53 -23.33 -23.87 18.14
C ARG A 53 -23.15 -23.89 19.65
N GLN A 54 -23.53 -24.98 20.31
CA GLN A 54 -23.55 -25.06 21.78
C GLN A 54 -22.45 -25.97 22.33
N ALA A 55 -21.49 -26.41 21.51
CA ALA A 55 -20.43 -27.33 21.91
C ALA A 55 -19.75 -26.91 23.23
N THR A 56 -19.39 -25.64 23.37
CA THR A 56 -18.75 -25.12 24.59
C THR A 56 -19.66 -25.19 25.82
N ALA A 57 -20.96 -24.92 25.67
CA ALA A 57 -21.91 -24.99 26.77
C ALA A 57 -22.24 -26.45 27.14
N LEU A 58 -22.42 -27.30 26.13
CA LEU A 58 -22.74 -28.71 26.29
C LEU A 58 -21.59 -29.50 26.93
N THR A 59 -20.34 -29.10 26.70
CA THR A 59 -19.16 -29.74 27.29
C THR A 59 -18.85 -29.29 28.73
N GLN A 60 -19.65 -28.41 29.35
CA GLN A 60 -19.46 -28.05 30.76
C GLN A 60 -19.93 -29.18 31.70
N SER A 61 -19.41 -29.21 32.93
CA SER A 61 -19.84 -30.17 33.97
C SER A 61 -21.34 -30.08 34.25
N THR A 62 -21.90 -28.87 34.17
CA THR A 62 -23.34 -28.60 34.26
C THR A 62 -23.77 -27.81 33.02
N PRO A 63 -24.21 -28.50 31.93
CA PRO A 63 -24.63 -27.83 30.71
C PRO A 63 -25.79 -26.87 30.95
N VAL A 64 -25.67 -25.63 30.48
CA VAL A 64 -26.74 -24.63 30.50
C VAL A 64 -26.81 -23.97 29.12
N VAL A 65 -27.97 -24.05 28.47
CA VAL A 65 -28.22 -23.39 27.20
C VAL A 65 -29.52 -22.60 27.32
N SER A 66 -29.47 -21.30 27.08
CA SER A 66 -30.64 -20.43 27.20
C SER A 66 -31.78 -20.90 26.29
N GLY A 67 -32.99 -21.00 26.85
CA GLY A 67 -34.18 -21.46 26.14
C GLY A 67 -34.29 -22.99 25.96
N ILE A 68 -33.38 -23.77 26.53
CA ILE A 68 -33.43 -25.23 26.54
C ILE A 68 -33.45 -25.72 28.00
N ALA A 69 -34.49 -26.45 28.41
CA ALA A 69 -34.66 -26.90 29.79
C ALA A 69 -33.66 -28.00 30.18
N ASP A 70 -33.43 -28.99 29.31
CA ASP A 70 -32.40 -30.01 29.46
C ASP A 70 -31.47 -29.99 28.23
N PRO A 71 -30.29 -29.34 28.32
CA PRO A 71 -29.38 -29.23 27.18
C PRO A 71 -28.86 -30.56 26.62
N LEU A 72 -28.89 -31.65 27.40
CA LEU A 72 -28.50 -32.97 26.90
C LEU A 72 -29.69 -33.77 26.35
N ASN A 73 -30.92 -33.32 26.59
CA ASN A 73 -32.14 -33.92 26.04
C ASN A 73 -33.12 -32.83 25.53
N PRO A 74 -32.71 -32.01 24.54
CA PRO A 74 -33.55 -30.92 24.06
C PRO A 74 -34.79 -31.47 23.34
N THR A 75 -35.93 -30.81 23.51
CA THR A 75 -37.13 -31.12 22.72
C THR A 75 -37.03 -30.53 21.32
N VAL A 76 -37.73 -31.13 20.35
CA VAL A 76 -37.80 -30.59 18.98
C VAL A 76 -38.36 -29.17 18.95
N ASP A 77 -39.35 -28.86 19.79
CA ASP A 77 -39.95 -27.53 19.85
C ASP A 77 -38.98 -26.47 20.39
N GLU A 78 -38.16 -26.82 21.39
CA GLU A 78 -37.08 -25.97 21.87
C GLU A 78 -36.02 -25.73 20.77
N LEU A 79 -35.69 -26.77 19.99
CA LEU A 79 -34.77 -26.63 18.85
C LEU A 79 -35.33 -25.77 17.71
N ILE A 80 -36.65 -25.78 17.49
CA ILE A 80 -37.34 -24.87 16.56
C ILE A 80 -37.34 -23.44 17.09
N ALA A 81 -37.70 -23.25 18.37
CA ALA A 81 -37.71 -21.94 19.02
C ALA A 81 -36.33 -21.28 18.99
N GLY A 82 -35.28 -22.06 19.27
CA GLY A 82 -33.87 -21.67 19.18
C GLY A 82 -33.31 -21.53 17.75
N LYS A 83 -34.13 -21.74 16.71
CA LYS A 83 -33.77 -21.64 15.29
C LYS A 83 -32.63 -22.58 14.86
N TYR A 84 -32.48 -23.70 15.56
CA TYR A 84 -31.60 -24.79 15.14
C TYR A 84 -32.27 -25.63 14.04
N ILE A 85 -33.58 -25.88 14.20
CA ILE A 85 -34.46 -26.46 13.18
C ILE A 85 -35.22 -25.33 12.47
N GLN A 86 -35.12 -25.28 11.15
CA GLN A 86 -35.74 -24.24 10.31
C GLN A 86 -37.09 -24.69 9.74
N LEU A 87 -37.92 -25.26 10.61
CA LEU A 87 -39.31 -25.61 10.30
C LEU A 87 -40.23 -24.81 11.22
N PRO A 88 -41.38 -24.30 10.74
CA PRO A 88 -42.32 -23.56 11.58
C PRO A 88 -43.01 -24.46 12.61
N ARG A 89 -43.17 -25.75 12.28
CA ARG A 89 -43.72 -26.81 13.13
C ARG A 89 -43.31 -28.17 12.56
N VAL A 90 -43.25 -29.18 13.41
CA VAL A 90 -43.01 -30.58 13.01
C VAL A 90 -44.25 -31.41 13.31
N ASN A 91 -44.68 -32.20 12.33
CA ASN A 91 -45.75 -33.18 12.52
C ASN A 91 -45.18 -34.44 13.20
N PRO A 92 -45.90 -35.08 14.13
CA PRO A 92 -45.45 -36.31 14.76
C PRO A 92 -45.27 -37.43 13.73
N PRO A 93 -44.51 -38.50 14.06
CA PRO A 93 -44.36 -39.66 13.19
C PRO A 93 -45.71 -40.23 12.76
N TYR A 94 -45.82 -40.63 11.49
CA TYR A 94 -47.08 -41.12 10.90
C TYR A 94 -47.69 -42.32 11.66
N TRP A 95 -46.85 -43.18 12.24
CA TRP A 95 -47.25 -44.34 13.04
C TRP A 95 -47.56 -44.02 14.51
N GLY A 96 -47.48 -42.74 14.91
CA GLY A 96 -47.63 -42.28 16.29
C GLY A 96 -46.30 -42.21 17.06
N GLY A 97 -46.35 -41.54 18.22
CA GLY A 97 -45.17 -41.25 19.04
C GLY A 97 -44.61 -39.84 18.81
N GLN A 98 -43.35 -39.64 19.20
CA GLN A 98 -42.63 -38.37 19.14
C GLN A 98 -41.20 -38.59 18.63
N TYR A 99 -40.55 -37.52 18.16
CA TYR A 99 -39.09 -37.53 17.96
C TYR A 99 -38.42 -37.09 19.25
N LEU A 100 -37.39 -37.83 19.65
CA LEU A 100 -36.60 -37.61 20.83
C LEU A 100 -35.17 -37.29 20.41
N VAL A 101 -34.53 -36.40 21.15
CA VAL A 101 -33.12 -36.04 20.97
C VAL A 101 -32.38 -36.29 22.26
N THR A 102 -31.26 -36.99 22.17
CA THR A 102 -30.33 -37.22 23.29
C THR A 102 -28.92 -36.89 22.85
N ILE A 103 -28.15 -36.26 23.73
CA ILE A 103 -26.77 -35.88 23.48
C ILE A 103 -25.88 -36.59 24.50
N THR A 104 -24.95 -37.38 23.98
CA THR A 104 -23.99 -38.11 24.79
C THR A 104 -22.61 -37.48 24.67
N LYS A 105 -21.86 -37.57 25.77
CA LYS A 105 -20.48 -37.12 25.89
C LYS A 105 -19.55 -38.32 25.81
N SER A 106 -18.49 -38.21 25.02
CA SER A 106 -17.45 -39.24 24.93
C SER A 106 -16.07 -38.63 25.22
N PRO A 107 -15.36 -39.09 26.29
CA PRO A 107 -15.78 -40.06 27.31
C PRO A 107 -16.96 -39.59 28.19
N ALA A 108 -17.69 -40.50 28.83
CA ALA A 108 -18.80 -40.13 29.70
C ALA A 108 -18.37 -39.13 30.80
N GLY A 109 -19.10 -38.02 30.92
CA GLY A 109 -18.78 -36.96 31.89
C GLY A 109 -17.59 -36.06 31.52
N CYS A 110 -17.04 -36.17 30.30
CA CYS A 110 -15.94 -35.32 29.87
C CYS A 110 -16.29 -33.84 29.88
N VAL A 111 -15.23 -33.03 29.96
CA VAL A 111 -15.26 -31.58 29.73
C VAL A 111 -14.26 -31.19 28.65
N ALA A 112 -14.48 -30.05 28.00
CA ALA A 112 -13.56 -29.52 27.02
C ALA A 112 -12.12 -29.41 27.61
N PRO A 113 -11.06 -29.63 26.82
CA PRO A 113 -11.05 -29.82 25.36
C PRO A 113 -11.22 -31.28 24.91
N ASN A 114 -11.09 -32.27 25.80
CA ASN A 114 -11.08 -33.70 25.45
C ASN A 114 -12.49 -34.31 25.54
N CYS A 115 -13.44 -33.71 24.85
CA CYS A 115 -14.84 -34.11 24.92
C CYS A 115 -15.51 -34.07 23.56
N ALA A 116 -15.87 -35.24 23.04
CA ALA A 116 -16.68 -35.38 21.83
C ALA A 116 -18.17 -35.41 22.20
N LEU A 117 -18.99 -34.83 21.33
CA LEU A 117 -20.44 -34.83 21.48
C LEU A 117 -21.08 -35.64 20.35
N GLN A 118 -21.97 -36.56 20.70
CA GLN A 118 -22.83 -37.27 19.76
C GLN A 118 -24.29 -36.97 20.09
N GLY A 119 -25.01 -36.41 19.12
CA GLY A 119 -26.46 -36.27 19.15
C GLY A 119 -27.13 -37.45 18.48
N GLN A 120 -28.20 -37.94 19.09
CA GLN A 120 -29.03 -39.04 18.63
C GLN A 120 -30.46 -38.52 18.45
N LEU A 121 -31.01 -38.63 17.24
CA LEU A 121 -32.41 -38.37 16.94
C LEU A 121 -33.12 -39.70 16.69
N TYR A 122 -34.14 -40.03 17.47
CA TYR A 122 -34.88 -41.29 17.30
C TYR A 122 -36.38 -41.10 17.56
N THR A 123 -37.19 -42.08 17.20
CA THR A 123 -38.64 -42.05 17.48
C THR A 123 -38.97 -42.80 18.76
N SER A 124 -39.94 -42.30 19.54
CA SER A 124 -40.35 -42.89 20.81
C SER A 124 -41.05 -44.25 20.66
N LEU A 125 -41.57 -44.54 19.47
CA LEU A 125 -42.20 -45.82 19.10
C LEU A 125 -41.57 -46.33 17.80
N PRO A 126 -41.45 -47.67 17.63
CA PRO A 126 -40.99 -48.25 16.38
C PRO A 126 -42.03 -48.03 15.28
N VAL A 127 -41.59 -48.06 14.02
CA VAL A 127 -42.48 -48.01 12.87
C VAL A 127 -43.40 -49.22 12.93
N ALA A 128 -44.71 -48.98 12.91
CA ALA A 128 -45.71 -50.03 13.05
C ALA A 128 -46.83 -49.90 12.02
N THR A 129 -47.28 -51.05 11.51
CA THR A 129 -48.47 -51.18 10.67
C THR A 129 -49.46 -52.11 11.39
N VAL A 130 -50.65 -51.60 11.71
CA VAL A 130 -51.70 -52.33 12.46
C VAL A 130 -51.16 -52.95 13.77
N GLY A 131 -50.36 -52.18 14.51
CA GLY A 131 -49.81 -52.58 15.82
C GLY A 131 -48.66 -53.60 15.77
N LYS A 132 -48.17 -53.98 14.58
CA LYS A 132 -47.00 -54.85 14.41
C LYS A 132 -45.82 -54.06 13.87
N ALA A 133 -44.61 -54.40 14.32
CA ALA A 133 -43.37 -53.79 13.85
C ALA A 133 -43.22 -53.95 12.33
N ASP A 134 -42.92 -52.85 11.66
CA ASP A 134 -42.87 -52.73 10.21
C ASP A 134 -41.45 -52.37 9.76
N VAL A 135 -40.61 -53.39 9.70
CA VAL A 135 -39.18 -53.24 9.35
C VAL A 135 -39.01 -52.79 7.89
N VAL A 136 -39.91 -53.18 6.99
CA VAL A 136 -39.89 -52.74 5.59
C VAL A 136 -40.18 -51.25 5.51
N GLY A 137 -41.19 -50.77 6.25
CA GLY A 137 -41.48 -49.34 6.37
C GLY A 137 -40.31 -48.55 6.98
N ALA A 138 -39.70 -49.08 8.05
CA ALA A 138 -38.51 -48.46 8.64
C ALA A 138 -37.33 -48.38 7.65
N ALA A 139 -37.10 -49.42 6.85
CA ALA A 139 -36.08 -49.42 5.81
C ALA A 139 -36.40 -48.40 4.70
N GLN A 140 -37.66 -48.25 4.29
CA GLN A 140 -38.09 -47.25 3.32
C GLN A 140 -37.91 -45.82 3.83
N ILE A 141 -38.17 -45.58 5.12
CA ILE A 141 -37.92 -44.28 5.77
C ILE A 141 -36.42 -43.99 5.79
N ALA A 142 -35.60 -44.97 6.17
CA ALA A 142 -34.15 -44.83 6.19
C ALA A 142 -33.57 -44.57 4.79
N ALA A 143 -34.04 -45.30 3.78
CA ALA A 143 -33.69 -45.10 2.36
C ALA A 143 -34.19 -43.77 1.80
N GLY A 144 -35.26 -43.23 2.38
CA GLY A 144 -35.79 -41.91 2.08
C GLY A 144 -34.93 -40.78 2.62
N SER A 145 -33.97 -41.05 3.51
CA SER A 145 -32.92 -40.11 3.90
C SER A 145 -31.68 -40.30 3.00
N SER A 146 -30.80 -39.31 2.93
CA SER A 146 -29.51 -39.39 2.23
C SER A 146 -28.49 -40.37 2.88
N GLY A 147 -28.96 -41.29 3.74
CA GLY A 147 -28.12 -42.21 4.52
C GLY A 147 -27.98 -41.84 5.99
N ALA A 148 -28.49 -40.67 6.38
CA ALA A 148 -28.37 -40.13 7.73
C ALA A 148 -29.14 -40.94 8.79
N ILE A 149 -30.16 -41.70 8.36
CA ILE A 149 -31.03 -42.48 9.25
C ILE A 149 -30.75 -43.98 9.10
N GLY A 150 -30.67 -44.68 10.22
CA GLY A 150 -30.60 -46.14 10.32
C GLY A 150 -31.88 -46.73 10.90
N PHE A 151 -32.02 -48.06 10.77
CA PHE A 151 -33.12 -48.80 11.37
C PHE A 151 -32.67 -50.13 12.00
N SER A 152 -33.49 -50.68 12.91
CA SER A 152 -33.27 -52.01 13.52
C SER A 152 -34.05 -53.10 12.77
N ALA A 153 -33.38 -54.20 12.40
CA ALA A 153 -34.01 -55.35 11.77
C ALA A 153 -34.59 -56.35 12.78
N ILE A 154 -35.42 -57.30 12.32
CA ILE A 154 -36.00 -58.36 13.19
C ILE A 154 -34.90 -59.23 13.81
N ALA A 155 -33.90 -59.63 13.02
CA ALA A 155 -32.86 -60.54 13.46
C ALA A 155 -31.91 -59.95 14.51
N ASN A 156 -31.73 -58.63 14.52
CA ASN A 156 -30.79 -57.91 15.38
C ASN A 156 -31.45 -56.65 15.95
N SER A 157 -32.57 -56.81 16.66
CA SER A 157 -33.39 -55.68 17.11
C SER A 157 -32.73 -54.80 18.16
N GLY A 158 -31.68 -55.28 18.84
CA GLY A 158 -30.92 -54.50 19.83
C GLY A 158 -29.93 -53.49 19.23
N THR A 159 -29.75 -53.48 17.90
CA THR A 159 -28.80 -52.60 17.20
C THR A 159 -29.48 -51.90 16.03
N ILE A 160 -29.14 -50.64 15.82
CA ILE A 160 -29.56 -49.87 14.64
C ILE A 160 -28.34 -49.68 13.74
N THR A 161 -28.50 -49.99 12.46
CA THR A 161 -27.45 -49.81 11.46
C THR A 161 -27.92 -48.77 10.44
N SER A 162 -27.04 -47.85 10.06
CA SER A 162 -27.33 -46.86 9.02
C SER A 162 -27.67 -47.53 7.69
N TYR A 163 -28.53 -46.90 6.89
CA TYR A 163 -28.84 -47.42 5.55
C TYR A 163 -27.63 -47.32 4.60
N SER A 164 -26.78 -46.29 4.71
CA SER A 164 -25.61 -46.11 3.84
C SER A 164 -24.40 -45.40 4.46
N ALA A 165 -24.49 -44.91 5.71
CA ALA A 165 -23.44 -44.13 6.37
C ALA A 165 -22.39 -44.97 7.15
N GLY A 166 -22.49 -46.30 7.12
CA GLY A 166 -21.51 -47.23 7.69
C GLY A 166 -21.42 -47.32 9.22
N TRP A 167 -22.34 -46.67 9.97
CA TRP A 167 -22.36 -46.73 11.43
C TRP A 167 -23.34 -47.77 11.98
N SER A 168 -23.06 -48.27 13.19
CA SER A 168 -23.93 -49.17 13.96
C SER A 168 -23.90 -48.75 15.42
N GLU A 169 -25.08 -48.55 16.02
CA GLU A 169 -25.24 -48.09 17.40
C GLU A 169 -26.25 -48.96 18.16
N PRO A 170 -26.16 -49.04 19.49
CA PRO A 170 -27.20 -49.65 20.33
C PRO A 170 -28.57 -49.01 20.07
N ASN A 171 -29.62 -49.83 20.00
CA ASN A 171 -30.98 -49.34 19.78
C ASN A 171 -31.49 -48.62 21.05
N PRO A 172 -31.83 -47.32 21.00
CA PRO A 172 -32.37 -46.59 22.14
C PRO A 172 -33.69 -47.14 22.69
N LEU A 173 -34.45 -47.89 21.86
CA LEU A 173 -35.69 -48.57 22.26
C LEU A 173 -35.47 -50.01 22.77
N GLY A 174 -34.22 -50.40 23.03
CA GLY A 174 -33.87 -51.76 23.45
C GLY A 174 -34.02 -52.78 22.32
N ASN A 175 -34.42 -54.01 22.64
CA ASN A 175 -34.56 -55.11 21.67
C ASN A 175 -35.83 -54.99 20.80
N THR A 176 -36.13 -53.81 20.26
CA THR A 176 -37.36 -53.48 19.54
C THR A 176 -37.10 -53.33 18.04
N PRO A 177 -37.65 -54.21 17.17
CA PRO A 177 -37.46 -54.09 15.73
C PRO A 177 -38.20 -52.86 15.16
N ALA A 178 -37.79 -52.42 13.96
CA ALA A 178 -38.33 -51.24 13.27
C ALA A 178 -38.15 -49.88 14.01
N ALA A 179 -37.21 -49.77 14.93
CA ALA A 179 -36.75 -48.49 15.47
C ALA A 179 -35.93 -47.70 14.43
N LEU A 180 -35.93 -46.36 14.53
CA LEU A 180 -35.20 -45.44 13.66
C LEU A 180 -34.24 -44.57 14.48
N LEU A 181 -33.05 -44.30 13.96
CA LEU A 181 -32.04 -43.45 14.60
C LEU A 181 -31.27 -42.62 13.56
N GLY A 182 -31.05 -41.35 13.84
CA GLY A 182 -30.10 -40.48 13.15
C GLY A 182 -28.99 -40.07 14.12
N LEU A 183 -27.77 -39.97 13.62
CA LEU A 183 -26.61 -39.54 14.40
C LEU A 183 -26.09 -38.19 13.90
N SER A 184 -25.63 -37.38 14.83
CA SER A 184 -24.92 -36.11 14.62
C SER A 184 -23.68 -36.10 15.50
N ASN A 185 -22.53 -35.66 15.00
CA ASN A 185 -21.27 -35.71 15.74
C ASN A 185 -20.52 -34.39 15.62
N VAL A 186 -19.91 -33.95 16.72
CA VAL A 186 -18.95 -32.83 16.70
C VAL A 186 -17.64 -33.33 17.25
N SER A 187 -16.59 -33.25 16.44
CA SER A 187 -15.22 -33.47 16.87
C SER A 187 -14.50 -32.13 16.95
N SER A 188 -13.50 -32.04 17.82
CA SER A 188 -12.71 -30.82 18.08
C SER A 188 -11.84 -30.34 16.89
N ASN A 189 -11.98 -30.94 15.71
CA ASN A 189 -11.10 -30.72 14.54
C ASN A 189 -11.83 -30.18 13.28
N ASP A 190 -13.11 -29.82 13.35
CA ASP A 190 -13.75 -29.12 12.24
C ASP A 190 -13.24 -27.67 12.20
N SER A 191 -12.42 -27.36 11.19
CA SER A 191 -11.95 -26.01 10.89
C SER A 191 -13.12 -25.04 10.95
N VAL A 192 -13.03 -24.03 11.82
CA VAL A 192 -14.05 -23.00 11.97
C VAL A 192 -14.02 -22.10 10.73
N TYR A 193 -14.71 -22.52 9.67
CA TYR A 193 -14.87 -21.69 8.47
C TYR A 193 -15.80 -20.52 8.78
N TYR A 194 -15.34 -19.29 8.51
CA TYR A 194 -16.23 -18.13 8.46
C TYR A 194 -17.09 -18.21 7.19
N ARG A 195 -18.41 -17.98 7.31
CA ARG A 195 -19.31 -18.02 6.16
C ARG A 195 -19.07 -16.82 5.24
N LEU A 196 -18.97 -17.07 3.94
CA LEU A 196 -18.75 -16.06 2.90
C LEU A 196 -20.05 -15.38 2.43
N ASP A 197 -21.20 -15.78 2.97
CA ASP A 197 -22.51 -15.32 2.54
C ASP A 197 -22.96 -13.98 3.17
N GLY A 198 -22.07 -13.33 3.95
CA GLY A 198 -22.31 -12.03 4.55
C GLY A 198 -23.34 -12.01 5.70
N LEU A 199 -23.94 -13.16 6.04
CA LEU A 199 -24.96 -13.25 7.09
C LEU A 199 -24.40 -13.11 8.50
N TYR A 200 -23.10 -13.34 8.68
CA TYR A 200 -22.41 -13.20 9.98
C TYR A 200 -21.05 -12.50 9.80
N PRO A 201 -21.03 -11.15 9.69
CA PRO A 201 -19.77 -10.42 9.61
C PRO A 201 -18.96 -10.58 10.90
N ILE A 202 -17.63 -10.46 10.78
CA ILE A 202 -16.74 -10.37 11.94
C ILE A 202 -16.97 -9.01 12.61
N THR A 203 -17.63 -9.01 13.77
CA THR A 203 -17.97 -7.78 14.52
C THR A 203 -17.05 -7.52 15.71
N ALA A 204 -16.14 -8.44 16.00
CA ALA A 204 -15.15 -8.35 17.08
C ALA A 204 -13.73 -8.39 16.51
N PRO A 205 -12.69 -8.03 17.29
CA PRO A 205 -11.31 -8.16 16.86
C PRO A 205 -10.99 -9.58 16.39
N PHE A 206 -10.36 -9.69 15.22
CA PHE A 206 -9.84 -10.94 14.69
C PHE A 206 -8.33 -11.03 15.00
N ALA A 207 -7.91 -12.14 15.62
CA ALA A 207 -6.50 -12.42 15.86
C ALA A 207 -6.07 -13.62 14.99
N GLY A 208 -5.36 -13.35 13.90
CA GLY A 208 -4.93 -14.37 12.94
C GLY A 208 -3.74 -15.23 13.40
N GLY A 209 -3.24 -15.08 14.63
CA GLY A 209 -2.18 -15.94 15.17
C GLY A 209 -0.85 -15.91 14.40
N GLY A 210 -0.56 -14.82 13.67
CA GLY A 210 0.63 -14.69 12.82
C GLY A 210 0.53 -15.42 11.47
N GLN A 211 -0.66 -15.86 11.07
CA GLN A 211 -0.91 -16.48 9.78
C GLN A 211 -1.18 -15.43 8.68
N ASP A 212 -1.00 -15.86 7.44
CA ASP A 212 -1.24 -15.04 6.25
C ASP A 212 -2.74 -14.84 5.99
N ILE A 213 -3.07 -13.73 5.34
CA ILE A 213 -4.41 -13.44 4.83
C ILE A 213 -4.29 -13.20 3.33
N ASP A 214 -4.51 -14.26 2.54
CA ASP A 214 -4.34 -14.22 1.09
C ASP A 214 -5.64 -13.90 0.35
N ASN A 215 -5.48 -13.45 -0.91
CA ASN A 215 -6.58 -13.26 -1.87
C ASN A 215 -7.68 -12.29 -1.41
N VAL A 216 -7.31 -11.23 -0.67
CA VAL A 216 -8.24 -10.16 -0.27
C VAL A 216 -8.34 -9.14 -1.40
N ASN A 217 -9.55 -8.97 -1.95
CA ASN A 217 -9.78 -7.99 -3.04
C ASN A 217 -9.61 -6.53 -2.56
N ASN A 218 -10.15 -6.21 -1.38
CA ASN A 218 -10.07 -4.88 -0.79
C ASN A 218 -9.92 -4.96 0.73
N VAL A 219 -9.05 -4.12 1.29
CA VAL A 219 -8.98 -3.82 2.72
C VAL A 219 -9.42 -2.38 2.91
N ASN A 220 -10.63 -2.17 3.45
CA ASN A 220 -11.13 -0.84 3.78
C ASN A 220 -11.04 -0.61 5.29
N ALA A 221 -9.92 -0.04 5.75
CA ALA A 221 -9.70 0.25 7.15
C ALA A 221 -10.16 1.68 7.50
N ALA A 222 -11.12 1.82 8.40
CA ALA A 222 -11.52 3.12 8.94
C ALA A 222 -10.52 3.68 9.98
N GLY A 223 -9.67 2.82 10.54
CA GLY A 223 -8.66 3.15 11.53
C GLY A 223 -7.24 3.07 10.99
N THR A 224 -6.31 2.64 11.85
CA THR A 224 -4.88 2.53 11.53
C THR A 224 -4.52 1.14 11.00
N VAL A 225 -3.68 1.09 9.98
CA VAL A 225 -2.95 -0.13 9.58
C VAL A 225 -1.57 -0.08 10.22
N ASN A 226 -1.34 -0.91 11.24
CA ASN A 226 -0.03 -1.01 11.90
C ASN A 226 0.73 -2.21 11.31
N ALA A 227 1.68 -1.95 10.42
CA ALA A 227 2.46 -2.96 9.72
C ALA A 227 3.95 -2.66 9.84
N ALA A 228 4.77 -3.70 9.98
CA ALA A 228 6.23 -3.54 9.97
C ALA A 228 6.74 -3.10 8.59
N ALA A 229 6.10 -3.57 7.51
CA ALA A 229 6.37 -3.17 6.14
C ALA A 229 5.07 -3.16 5.34
N VAL A 230 4.94 -2.18 4.44
CA VAL A 230 3.89 -2.12 3.42
C VAL A 230 4.58 -2.15 2.07
N VAL A 231 4.40 -3.23 1.32
CA VAL A 231 4.97 -3.41 -0.01
C VAL A 231 3.85 -3.28 -1.03
N THR A 232 3.99 -2.35 -1.96
CA THR A 232 3.01 -2.10 -3.03
C THR A 232 3.69 -2.19 -4.38
N THR A 233 3.07 -2.88 -5.34
CA THR A 233 3.53 -2.93 -6.74
C THR A 233 2.91 -1.82 -7.59
N GLY A 234 1.83 -1.21 -7.11
CA GLY A 234 1.14 -0.10 -7.77
C GLY A 234 1.34 1.25 -7.07
N ASN A 235 0.46 2.19 -7.41
CA ASN A 235 0.50 3.55 -6.87
C ASN A 235 0.03 3.58 -5.40
N VAL A 236 0.65 4.45 -4.61
CA VAL A 236 0.16 4.83 -3.28
C VAL A 236 -0.38 6.25 -3.36
N THR A 237 -1.68 6.42 -3.14
CA THR A 237 -2.33 7.73 -3.06
C THR A 237 -2.57 8.07 -1.59
N VAL A 238 -1.99 9.19 -1.13
CA VAL A 238 -2.20 9.70 0.23
C VAL A 238 -2.94 11.02 0.14
N GLY A 239 -4.14 11.09 0.73
CA GLY A 239 -4.97 12.29 0.72
C GLY A 239 -4.52 13.40 1.68
N GLY A 240 -3.55 13.10 2.54
CA GLY A 240 -2.97 14.03 3.51
C GLY A 240 -1.45 13.97 3.52
N ASN A 241 -0.85 14.17 4.69
CA ASN A 241 0.60 14.22 4.84
C ASN A 241 1.22 12.82 4.92
N VAL A 242 2.42 12.67 4.35
CA VAL A 242 3.28 11.51 4.57
C VAL A 242 4.37 11.89 5.58
N ASN A 243 4.30 11.34 6.79
CA ASN A 243 5.30 11.58 7.83
C ASN A 243 6.35 10.45 7.79
N VAL A 244 7.57 10.77 7.36
CA VAL A 244 8.68 9.82 7.28
C VAL A 244 9.76 10.23 8.29
N THR A 245 10.08 9.34 9.23
CA THR A 245 11.14 9.56 10.24
C THR A 245 12.53 9.17 9.72
N GLY A 246 12.59 8.28 8.74
CA GLY A 246 13.82 7.88 8.05
C GLY A 246 14.01 8.65 6.74
N SER A 247 14.64 7.99 5.77
CA SER A 247 14.87 8.53 4.43
C SER A 247 13.74 8.20 3.46
N VAL A 248 13.45 9.13 2.54
CA VAL A 248 12.68 8.84 1.32
C VAL A 248 13.66 8.48 0.21
N ASN A 249 13.68 7.21 -0.21
CA ASN A 249 14.46 6.77 -1.37
C ASN A 249 13.54 6.68 -2.59
N ALA A 250 13.58 7.70 -3.45
CA ALA A 250 12.78 7.77 -4.65
C ALA A 250 13.68 8.01 -5.87
N ALA A 251 13.37 7.35 -6.99
CA ALA A 251 14.08 7.57 -8.25
C ALA A 251 13.89 9.01 -8.77
N SER A 252 12.72 9.61 -8.49
CA SER A 252 12.42 11.01 -8.78
C SER A 252 11.35 11.54 -7.81
N ALA A 253 11.35 12.85 -7.60
CA ALA A 253 10.30 13.57 -6.89
C ALA A 253 9.71 14.63 -7.83
N THR A 254 8.48 14.41 -8.28
CA THR A 254 7.74 15.37 -9.10
C THR A 254 6.71 16.08 -8.24
N LEU A 255 6.83 17.41 -8.18
CA LEU A 255 5.87 18.27 -7.52
C LEU A 255 4.88 18.79 -8.57
N ALA A 256 3.62 19.01 -8.19
CA ALA A 256 2.68 19.67 -9.09
C ALA A 256 3.14 21.10 -9.41
N ASN A 257 2.71 21.64 -10.56
CA ASN A 257 3.07 22.99 -10.98
C ASN A 257 2.76 24.01 -9.88
N ALA A 258 3.67 24.95 -9.66
CA ALA A 258 3.59 26.00 -8.66
C ALA A 258 3.67 25.52 -7.19
N ASN A 259 4.01 24.25 -6.95
CA ASN A 259 4.43 23.77 -5.63
C ASN A 259 5.96 23.78 -5.49
N ALA A 260 6.45 23.69 -4.25
CA ALA A 260 7.87 23.71 -3.95
C ALA A 260 8.25 22.62 -2.93
N LEU A 261 9.49 22.15 -3.02
CA LEU A 261 10.12 21.38 -1.94
C LEU A 261 10.67 22.38 -0.92
N THR A 262 10.02 22.46 0.23
CA THR A 262 10.48 23.30 1.35
C THR A 262 11.40 22.51 2.28
N ILE A 263 12.63 23.00 2.47
CA ILE A 263 13.64 22.38 3.33
C ILE A 263 13.82 23.24 4.58
N GLY A 264 13.55 22.67 5.76
CA GLY A 264 13.74 23.32 7.06
C GLY A 264 12.95 24.63 7.25
N GLY A 265 11.92 24.86 6.44
CA GLY A 265 11.12 26.09 6.45
C GLY A 265 11.80 27.33 5.84
N ASN A 266 13.08 27.24 5.44
CA ASN A 266 13.89 28.41 5.06
C ASN A 266 14.20 28.50 3.56
N ALA A 267 14.30 27.34 2.88
CA ALA A 267 14.59 27.28 1.46
C ALA A 267 13.48 26.51 0.73
N ALA A 268 13.08 27.01 -0.43
CA ALA A 268 12.10 26.37 -1.31
C ALA A 268 12.68 26.18 -2.71
N TYR A 269 12.71 24.93 -3.18
CA TYR A 269 13.01 24.59 -4.57
C TYR A 269 11.70 24.57 -5.35
N TYR A 270 11.56 25.53 -6.27
CA TYR A 270 10.31 25.83 -6.95
C TYR A 270 10.43 25.61 -8.46
N GLY A 271 9.37 25.10 -9.08
CA GLY A 271 9.22 25.03 -10.53
C GLY A 271 7.82 25.42 -10.99
N ASP A 272 7.73 26.18 -12.08
CA ASP A 272 6.48 26.71 -12.66
C ASP A 272 6.21 26.20 -14.09
N GLY A 273 7.04 25.30 -14.61
CA GLY A 273 6.96 24.80 -15.98
C GLY A 273 7.69 25.66 -17.01
N ASN A 274 8.12 26.88 -16.65
CA ASN A 274 8.97 27.74 -17.47
C ASN A 274 10.43 27.72 -16.99
N GLY A 275 10.64 27.58 -15.69
CA GLY A 275 11.96 27.50 -15.09
C GLY A 275 11.93 26.91 -13.69
N ALA A 276 13.09 26.98 -13.03
CA ALA A 276 13.26 26.59 -11.64
C ALA A 276 13.93 27.73 -10.86
N ALA A 277 13.60 27.84 -9.58
CA ALA A 277 14.18 28.84 -8.68
C ALA A 277 14.45 28.25 -7.30
N ILE A 278 15.47 28.79 -6.63
CA ILE A 278 15.70 28.60 -5.20
C ILE A 278 15.26 29.89 -4.51
N ARG A 279 14.24 29.80 -3.66
CA ARG A 279 13.77 30.92 -2.84
C ARG A 279 14.29 30.73 -1.42
N SER A 280 15.02 31.71 -0.89
CA SER A 280 15.60 31.69 0.45
C SER A 280 14.98 32.80 1.29
N ALA A 281 14.35 32.44 2.41
CA ALA A 281 13.81 33.42 3.36
C ALA A 281 14.91 34.19 4.11
N SER A 282 16.08 33.56 4.28
CA SER A 282 17.25 34.10 4.97
C SER A 282 18.20 34.89 4.05
N GLY A 283 17.81 35.17 2.81
CA GLY A 283 18.55 36.03 1.87
C GLY A 283 19.73 35.37 1.14
N ASN A 284 20.43 34.43 1.77
CA ASN A 284 21.59 33.75 1.16
C ASN A 284 21.28 32.33 0.69
N VAL A 285 22.03 31.86 -0.31
CA VAL A 285 22.12 30.45 -0.73
C VAL A 285 23.56 30.00 -0.53
N TYR A 286 23.77 29.00 0.33
CA TYR A 286 25.10 28.45 0.62
C TYR A 286 25.33 27.17 -0.19
N ILE A 287 26.46 27.09 -0.86
CA ILE A 287 26.97 25.86 -1.49
C ILE A 287 28.15 25.39 -0.65
N GLN A 288 27.96 24.31 0.12
CA GLN A 288 28.89 23.85 1.16
C GLN A 288 29.11 22.34 1.09
N THR A 289 30.19 21.87 1.71
CA THR A 289 30.41 20.44 1.94
C THR A 289 29.32 19.88 2.86
N LEU A 290 29.02 18.57 2.75
CA LEU A 290 27.90 17.94 3.46
C LEU A 290 27.94 18.12 4.99
N ASN A 291 29.15 18.14 5.57
CA ASN A 291 29.38 18.35 6.99
C ASN A 291 29.37 19.84 7.41
N GLY A 292 29.16 20.76 6.48
CA GLY A 292 29.17 22.21 6.71
C GLY A 292 30.55 22.81 7.00
N SER A 293 31.66 22.07 6.80
CA SER A 293 33.00 22.53 7.17
C SER A 293 33.57 23.62 6.27
N GLY A 294 32.95 23.90 5.12
CA GLY A 294 33.43 24.92 4.21
C GLY A 294 32.60 25.01 2.92
N PRO A 295 32.96 25.94 2.02
CA PRO A 295 32.33 26.06 0.71
C PRO A 295 32.59 24.82 -0.16
N ALA A 296 31.63 24.50 -1.02
CA ALA A 296 31.79 23.48 -2.07
C ALA A 296 31.93 24.14 -3.45
N ASN A 297 32.52 23.42 -4.41
CA ASN A 297 32.73 23.90 -5.76
C ASN A 297 31.43 23.89 -6.58
N ILE A 298 31.26 24.89 -7.43
CA ILE A 298 30.30 24.90 -8.53
C ILE A 298 31.09 24.62 -9.82
N ALA A 299 31.30 23.34 -10.14
CA ALA A 299 32.26 22.94 -11.18
C ALA A 299 31.73 23.08 -12.62
N GLU A 300 30.43 22.90 -12.83
CA GLU A 300 29.81 22.87 -14.16
C GLU A 300 28.68 23.90 -14.25
N VAL A 301 29.03 25.11 -14.67
CA VAL A 301 28.08 26.16 -15.06
C VAL A 301 28.56 26.81 -16.33
N GLN A 302 27.64 27.15 -17.24
CA GLN A 302 28.01 27.89 -18.44
C GLN A 302 28.33 29.34 -18.10
N ASN A 303 27.36 30.08 -17.57
CA ASN A 303 27.50 31.50 -17.22
C ASN A 303 26.89 31.76 -15.84
N VAL A 304 27.52 32.65 -15.08
CA VAL A 304 26.96 33.23 -13.86
C VAL A 304 26.57 34.67 -14.14
N THR A 305 25.27 34.92 -14.27
CA THR A 305 24.73 36.27 -14.46
C THR A 305 24.13 36.78 -13.15
N ALA A 306 24.71 37.84 -12.60
CA ALA A 306 24.19 38.52 -11.40
C ALA A 306 23.60 39.87 -11.78
N SER A 307 22.40 40.19 -11.28
CA SER A 307 21.82 41.55 -11.40
C SER A 307 22.48 42.56 -10.46
N GLY A 308 23.08 42.07 -9.36
CA GLY A 308 23.87 42.86 -8.42
C GLY A 308 25.37 42.76 -8.71
N THR A 309 26.16 42.53 -7.67
CA THR A 309 27.62 42.43 -7.76
C THR A 309 28.11 40.98 -7.65
N LEU A 310 29.29 40.72 -8.20
CA LEU A 310 30.08 39.53 -7.92
C LEU A 310 31.26 39.90 -7.03
N GLN A 311 31.49 39.15 -5.95
CA GLN A 311 32.60 39.34 -5.04
C GLN A 311 33.50 38.11 -5.06
N ALA A 312 34.64 38.22 -5.75
CA ALA A 312 35.67 37.17 -5.71
C ALA A 312 36.48 37.26 -4.41
N GLY A 313 37.01 36.13 -3.96
CA GLY A 313 37.78 36.03 -2.71
C GLY A 313 39.06 36.87 -2.74
N ALA A 314 39.38 37.51 -1.61
CA ALA A 314 40.59 38.31 -1.40
C ALA A 314 41.79 37.41 -1.07
N ILE A 315 42.31 36.72 -2.09
CA ILE A 315 43.32 35.66 -1.93
C ILE A 315 44.54 35.82 -2.84
N ALA A 316 44.53 36.78 -3.76
CA ALA A 316 45.60 36.96 -4.73
C ALA A 316 46.58 38.05 -4.29
N THR A 317 47.87 37.87 -4.58
CA THR A 317 48.89 38.90 -4.38
C THR A 317 49.53 39.19 -5.74
N PRO A 318 49.61 40.46 -6.18
CA PRO A 318 50.23 40.79 -7.46
C PRO A 318 51.62 40.19 -7.61
N GLY A 319 51.90 39.61 -8.78
CA GLY A 319 53.20 39.04 -9.12
C GLY A 319 53.53 37.68 -8.50
N THR A 320 52.61 37.07 -7.74
CA THR A 320 52.83 35.73 -7.17
C THR A 320 52.27 34.63 -8.08
N VAL A 321 52.79 33.41 -7.89
CA VAL A 321 52.36 32.24 -8.66
C VAL A 321 50.87 31.95 -8.47
N CYS A 322 50.19 31.57 -9.55
CA CYS A 322 48.79 31.16 -9.58
C CYS A 322 48.58 29.98 -10.54
N SER A 323 47.49 29.24 -10.33
CA SER A 323 47.07 28.15 -11.21
C SER A 323 45.60 27.79 -10.96
N PRO A 324 44.84 27.38 -11.99
CA PRO A 324 45.20 27.40 -13.41
C PRO A 324 45.09 28.81 -14.02
N ASN A 325 45.62 29.00 -15.23
CA ASN A 325 45.39 30.24 -15.98
C ASN A 325 43.89 30.51 -16.18
N GLY A 326 43.49 31.79 -16.13
CA GLY A 326 42.13 32.24 -16.38
C GLY A 326 41.25 32.36 -15.13
N ILE A 327 41.74 31.98 -13.94
CA ILE A 327 41.04 32.27 -12.68
C ILE A 327 41.14 33.76 -12.33
N ALA A 328 40.15 34.26 -11.60
CA ALA A 328 40.13 35.62 -11.08
C ALA A 328 39.91 35.64 -9.57
N ALA A 329 40.55 36.59 -8.89
CA ALA A 329 40.45 36.82 -7.46
C ALA A 329 40.60 38.31 -7.16
N THR A 330 40.31 38.72 -5.94
CA THR A 330 40.65 40.07 -5.46
C THR A 330 41.95 40.06 -4.65
N ASN A 331 42.57 41.22 -4.54
CA ASN A 331 43.83 41.40 -3.82
C ASN A 331 43.66 41.06 -2.33
N ALA A 332 44.59 40.26 -1.80
CA ALA A 332 44.63 39.78 -0.42
C ALA A 332 44.80 40.91 0.61
N ASP A 333 45.22 42.10 0.18
CA ASP A 333 45.26 43.31 1.02
C ASP A 333 43.87 43.91 1.32
N GLY A 334 42.81 43.40 0.71
CA GLY A 334 41.43 43.86 0.92
C GLY A 334 41.05 45.12 0.13
N SER A 335 41.91 45.61 -0.77
CA SER A 335 41.65 46.79 -1.62
C SER A 335 40.51 46.59 -2.62
N GLY A 336 40.13 45.34 -2.89
CA GLY A 336 39.14 44.99 -3.91
C GLY A 336 39.65 45.07 -5.34
N GLN A 337 40.96 45.34 -5.56
CA GLN A 337 41.58 45.23 -6.88
C GLN A 337 41.40 43.81 -7.42
N TRP A 338 40.88 43.69 -8.64
CA TRP A 338 40.73 42.42 -9.33
C TRP A 338 42.06 41.99 -9.95
N LEU A 339 42.35 40.69 -9.89
CA LEU A 339 43.50 40.05 -10.52
C LEU A 339 43.04 38.87 -11.36
N SER A 340 43.72 38.64 -12.47
CA SER A 340 43.61 37.42 -13.28
C SER A 340 44.91 36.65 -13.27
N CYS A 341 44.80 35.33 -13.22
CA CYS A 341 45.93 34.45 -13.39
C CYS A 341 46.30 34.34 -14.87
N LEU A 342 47.41 34.96 -15.25
CA LEU A 342 47.90 35.00 -16.62
C LEU A 342 49.30 34.40 -16.68
N PHE A 343 49.48 33.35 -17.49
CA PHE A 343 50.74 32.63 -17.64
C PHE A 343 51.39 32.18 -16.31
N GLY A 344 50.58 31.81 -15.32
CA GLY A 344 51.03 31.31 -14.03
C GLY A 344 51.30 32.39 -12.99
N GLU A 345 50.98 33.65 -13.26
CA GLU A 345 51.20 34.80 -12.36
C GLU A 345 49.93 35.64 -12.16
N TRP A 346 49.69 36.12 -10.95
CA TRP A 346 48.58 37.03 -10.65
C TRP A 346 48.87 38.43 -11.19
N VAL A 347 48.10 38.84 -12.21
CA VAL A 347 48.23 40.14 -12.86
C VAL A 347 47.00 41.00 -12.55
N PRO A 348 47.18 42.26 -12.09
CA PRO A 348 46.07 43.18 -11.88
C PRO A 348 45.24 43.42 -13.15
N MET A 349 43.92 43.37 -13.01
CA MET A 349 42.94 43.70 -14.04
C MET A 349 42.33 45.07 -13.71
N GLY A 350 42.96 46.14 -14.21
CA GLY A 350 42.50 47.52 -14.01
C GLY A 350 43.02 48.19 -12.74
N GLY A 351 42.55 49.41 -12.49
CA GLY A 351 42.96 50.29 -11.39
C GLY A 351 42.42 51.71 -11.60
N HIS A 352 42.88 52.67 -10.78
CA HIS A 352 42.52 54.09 -10.93
C HIS A 352 42.89 54.69 -12.29
N GLN A 353 43.77 54.04 -13.04
CA GLN A 353 44.13 54.41 -14.41
C GLN A 353 44.16 53.14 -15.27
N ILE A 354 43.33 53.09 -16.30
CA ILE A 354 43.30 51.99 -17.28
C ILE A 354 43.95 52.48 -18.55
N ARG A 355 45.07 51.86 -18.96
CA ARG A 355 45.75 52.18 -20.22
C ARG A 355 44.92 51.68 -21.40
N MET A 356 44.64 52.57 -22.35
CA MET A 356 43.70 52.34 -23.46
C MET A 356 44.42 52.09 -24.79
N ALA A 357 45.50 52.81 -25.09
CA ALA A 357 46.26 52.68 -26.33
C ALA A 357 47.69 53.22 -26.22
N TYR A 358 48.53 52.87 -27.20
CA TYR A 358 49.86 53.45 -27.43
C TYR A 358 49.95 54.04 -28.83
N TYR A 359 50.69 55.14 -28.93
CA TYR A 359 51.00 55.79 -30.20
C TYR A 359 52.49 56.11 -30.26
N SER A 360 53.17 55.71 -31.32
CA SER A 360 54.48 56.26 -31.64
C SER A 360 54.30 57.69 -32.15
N VAL A 361 54.95 58.65 -31.51
CA VAL A 361 54.75 60.08 -31.74
C VAL A 361 56.07 60.83 -31.86
N ALA A 362 56.02 61.97 -32.53
CA ALA A 362 57.04 63.02 -32.52
C ALA A 362 56.38 64.36 -32.17
N ASP A 363 57.17 65.42 -32.01
CA ASP A 363 56.62 66.77 -31.78
C ASP A 363 55.58 67.13 -32.86
N GLY A 364 54.45 67.70 -32.42
CA GLY A 364 53.33 68.05 -33.29
C GLY A 364 52.37 66.89 -33.64
N SER A 365 52.66 65.65 -33.23
CA SER A 365 51.73 64.52 -33.43
C SER A 365 50.44 64.72 -32.66
N VAL A 366 49.30 64.31 -33.24
CA VAL A 366 48.00 64.36 -32.58
C VAL A 366 47.60 62.98 -32.10
N VAL A 367 47.32 62.87 -30.80
CA VAL A 367 46.88 61.65 -30.14
C VAL A 367 45.40 61.79 -29.77
N PRO A 368 44.51 60.90 -30.24
CA PRO A 368 43.10 60.98 -29.92
C PRO A 368 42.86 60.70 -28.43
N ALA A 369 41.89 61.41 -27.84
CA ALA A 369 41.42 61.10 -26.50
C ALA A 369 40.73 59.73 -26.48
N PRO A 370 41.02 58.85 -25.50
CA PRO A 370 40.26 57.63 -25.33
C PRO A 370 38.81 57.95 -24.94
N VAL A 371 37.87 57.12 -25.38
CA VAL A 371 36.49 57.19 -24.89
C VAL A 371 36.45 56.55 -23.50
N CYS A 372 36.32 57.40 -22.47
CA CYS A 372 36.19 56.92 -21.10
C CYS A 372 34.73 56.65 -20.74
N PRO A 373 34.42 55.45 -20.20
CA PRO A 373 33.18 55.19 -19.49
C PRO A 373 32.82 56.27 -18.46
N ALA A 374 31.53 56.34 -18.12
CA ALA A 374 31.00 57.34 -17.19
C ALA A 374 31.79 57.36 -15.86
N GLY A 375 32.17 58.55 -15.40
CA GLY A 375 33.02 58.76 -14.24
C GLY A 375 34.52 58.83 -14.56
N GLY A 376 34.95 58.44 -15.77
CA GLY A 376 36.34 58.48 -16.18
C GLY A 376 36.80 59.81 -16.79
N ILE A 377 38.05 60.19 -16.53
CA ILE A 377 38.76 61.33 -17.10
C ILE A 377 39.86 60.82 -18.04
N ALA A 378 39.89 61.31 -19.27
CA ALA A 378 40.90 60.98 -20.25
C ALA A 378 42.26 61.62 -19.87
N LEU A 379 43.32 60.82 -19.83
CA LEU A 379 44.70 61.27 -19.58
C LEU A 379 45.65 60.78 -20.68
N MET A 380 46.79 61.47 -20.82
CA MET A 380 47.90 61.04 -21.67
C MET A 380 49.23 61.22 -20.93
N GLU A 381 50.10 60.23 -21.07
CA GLU A 381 51.50 60.25 -20.67
C GLU A 381 52.37 60.14 -21.92
N VAL A 382 53.48 60.86 -21.98
CA VAL A 382 54.41 60.83 -23.11
C VAL A 382 55.78 60.43 -22.60
N ASP A 383 56.27 59.29 -23.08
CA ASP A 383 57.54 58.70 -22.69
C ASP A 383 58.56 58.84 -23.83
N PRO A 384 59.65 59.61 -23.66
CA PRO A 384 60.64 59.83 -24.71
C PRO A 384 61.41 58.54 -25.00
N GLN A 385 61.68 58.25 -26.28
CA GLN A 385 62.41 57.04 -26.69
C GLN A 385 63.80 57.37 -27.23
N THR A 386 63.90 58.32 -28.17
CA THR A 386 65.14 58.61 -28.91
C THR A 386 65.53 60.10 -28.87
N LEU A 387 65.05 60.84 -27.87
CA LEU A 387 65.37 62.26 -27.73
C LEU A 387 66.87 62.47 -27.45
N SER A 388 67.47 63.40 -28.19
CA SER A 388 68.85 63.84 -27.99
C SER A 388 68.87 65.35 -27.87
N VAL A 389 69.46 65.85 -26.80
CA VAL A 389 69.63 67.28 -26.53
C VAL A 389 71.02 67.53 -25.95
N ASP A 390 71.51 68.77 -26.07
CA ASP A 390 72.75 69.19 -25.43
C ASP A 390 72.61 69.19 -23.90
N ASP A 391 73.73 69.05 -23.18
CA ASP A 391 73.81 68.92 -21.71
C ASP A 391 73.26 70.11 -20.91
N THR A 392 72.94 71.21 -21.57
CA THR A 392 72.38 72.44 -20.98
C THR A 392 70.94 72.73 -21.41
N ALA A 393 70.33 71.90 -22.26
CA ALA A 393 69.01 72.14 -22.81
C ALA A 393 67.89 71.82 -21.80
N LYS A 394 66.91 72.75 -21.67
CA LYS A 394 65.64 72.45 -21.00
C LYS A 394 64.75 71.67 -21.98
N VAL A 395 64.14 70.58 -21.52
CA VAL A 395 63.18 69.79 -22.29
C VAL A 395 61.79 70.00 -21.73
N ASN A 396 60.87 70.46 -22.58
CA ASN A 396 59.45 70.53 -22.31
C ASN A 396 58.78 69.35 -23.03
N LEU A 397 58.27 68.41 -22.24
CA LEU A 397 57.62 67.21 -22.73
C LEU A 397 56.21 67.11 -22.16
N GLY A 398 55.22 66.95 -23.05
CA GLY A 398 53.88 66.60 -22.61
C GLY A 398 52.77 66.93 -23.60
N PRO A 399 51.52 66.67 -23.22
CA PRO A 399 50.33 67.12 -23.94
C PRO A 399 50.22 68.66 -23.97
N ASN A 400 49.47 69.19 -24.93
CA ASN A 400 48.73 70.43 -24.68
C ASN A 400 47.67 70.22 -23.57
N ILE A 401 47.36 71.25 -22.79
CA ILE A 401 46.43 71.16 -21.64
C ILE A 401 45.03 70.76 -22.11
N GLY A 402 44.35 69.85 -21.39
CA GLY A 402 42.94 69.51 -21.60
C GLY A 402 42.65 68.00 -21.58
N THR A 403 41.44 67.61 -22.01
CA THR A 403 40.95 66.21 -22.07
C THR A 403 41.13 65.56 -23.44
N GLY A 404 41.95 66.17 -24.29
CA GLY A 404 42.26 65.73 -25.65
C GLY A 404 41.18 66.08 -26.69
N PRO A 405 41.39 65.72 -27.98
CA PRO A 405 42.62 65.12 -28.52
C PRO A 405 43.84 65.98 -28.26
N TRP A 406 44.98 65.36 -27.99
CA TRP A 406 46.17 66.06 -27.55
C TRP A 406 47.18 66.22 -28.68
N THR A 407 47.78 67.39 -28.80
CA THR A 407 48.99 67.58 -29.60
C THR A 407 50.19 67.35 -28.69
N VAL A 408 51.03 66.39 -29.05
CA VAL A 408 52.28 66.07 -28.35
C VAL A 408 53.27 67.21 -28.58
N ARG A 409 53.80 67.76 -27.50
CA ARG A 409 54.85 68.78 -27.55
C ARG A 409 56.15 68.20 -27.00
N ILE A 410 57.17 68.21 -27.84
CA ILE A 410 58.54 67.81 -27.51
C ILE A 410 59.44 68.95 -27.95
N THR A 411 59.61 69.94 -27.06
CA THR A 411 60.28 71.19 -27.40
C THR A 411 61.37 71.55 -26.40
N ASP A 412 62.34 72.35 -26.81
CA ASP A 412 63.35 72.91 -25.93
C ASP A 412 62.79 74.05 -25.04
N GLY A 413 63.67 74.66 -24.24
CA GLY A 413 63.35 75.81 -23.38
C GLY A 413 62.92 77.08 -24.13
N SER A 414 63.14 77.14 -25.44
CA SER A 414 62.74 78.23 -26.34
C SER A 414 61.48 77.90 -27.14
N GLY A 415 60.91 76.70 -26.97
CA GLY A 415 59.74 76.22 -27.71
C GLY A 415 60.04 75.66 -29.10
N THR A 416 61.30 75.41 -29.44
CA THR A 416 61.70 74.77 -30.71
C THR A 416 61.59 73.26 -30.60
N SER A 417 61.12 72.62 -31.67
CA SER A 417 60.96 71.18 -31.77
C SER A 417 62.28 70.44 -31.54
N ILE A 418 62.27 69.43 -30.68
CA ILE A 418 63.42 68.53 -30.48
C ILE A 418 63.22 67.31 -31.39
N PRO A 419 64.18 66.99 -32.28
CA PRO A 419 64.09 65.80 -33.13
C PRO A 419 64.19 64.51 -32.30
N GLY A 420 63.34 63.55 -32.64
CA GLY A 420 63.31 62.22 -32.03
C GLY A 420 61.89 61.65 -31.96
N THR A 421 61.76 60.50 -31.33
CA THR A 421 60.48 59.80 -31.14
C THR A 421 60.17 59.60 -29.66
N ALA A 422 58.89 59.55 -29.34
CA ALA A 422 58.32 59.23 -28.04
C ALA A 422 57.16 58.23 -28.22
N VAL A 423 56.70 57.65 -27.12
CA VAL A 423 55.47 56.86 -27.05
C VAL A 423 54.45 57.63 -26.22
N ALA A 424 53.29 57.90 -26.79
CA ALA A 424 52.16 58.43 -26.04
C ALA A 424 51.26 57.28 -25.59
N SER A 425 51.04 57.17 -24.28
CA SER A 425 50.12 56.24 -23.65
C SER A 425 48.85 56.99 -23.24
N THR A 426 47.68 56.54 -23.68
CA THR A 426 46.40 57.12 -23.26
C THR A 426 45.74 56.29 -22.17
N TYR A 427 45.06 56.95 -21.25
CA TYR A 427 44.41 56.32 -20.10
C TYR A 427 43.01 56.85 -19.86
N CYS A 428 42.18 56.04 -19.22
CA CYS A 428 41.00 56.50 -18.50
C CYS A 428 41.25 56.39 -17.00
N ALA A 429 41.19 57.53 -16.31
CA ALA A 429 41.33 57.62 -14.87
C ALA A 429 39.97 57.70 -14.19
N TYR A 430 39.74 56.95 -13.11
CA TYR A 430 38.45 56.84 -12.42
C TYR A 430 38.53 57.18 -10.94
#